data_AF-A0A0A0YSB0-F1
#
_entry.id   AF-A0A0A0YSB0-F1
#
_cell.length_a   1.000
_cell.length_b   1.000
_cell.length_c   1.000
_cell.angle_alpha   90.00
_cell.angle_beta   90.00
_cell.angle_gamma   90.00
#
_symmetry.space_group_name_H-M   'P 1'
#
loop_
_entity.id
_entity.type
_entity.pdbx_description
1 polymer ?
#
loop_
_entity_poly.entity_id
_entity_poly.type
_entity_poly.pdbx_seq_one_letter_code
_entity_poly.pdbx_strand_id
1 'polypeptide(L)' 'TLRAAGKTYMIFFVVVIFLGSFYLINLILAVVAMAYEEQNQANIEEARQKELEFQQMLDRLKKEQEEAE' A
#
# COMPACT_ATOMS: atom_id res chain seq x y z
N THR A 1 -16.79 -31.82 -17.00
CA THR A 1 -16.93 -32.37 -15.64
C THR A 1 -18.37 -32.32 -15.12
N LEU A 2 -19.12 -31.22 -15.23
CA LEU A 2 -20.55 -31.16 -14.84
C LEU A 2 -21.47 -32.16 -15.57
N ARG A 3 -21.20 -32.47 -16.84
CA ARG A 3 -21.99 -33.45 -17.63
C ARG A 3 -21.84 -34.91 -17.14
N ALA A 4 -20.77 -35.23 -16.40
CA ALA A 4 -20.47 -36.58 -15.93
C ALA A 4 -20.76 -36.79 -14.43
N ALA A 5 -20.87 -35.71 -13.64
CA ALA A 5 -20.90 -35.78 -12.18
C ALA A 5 -22.31 -35.68 -11.56
N GLY A 6 -23.33 -35.21 -12.28
CA GLY A 6 -24.69 -35.10 -11.75
C GLY A 6 -24.93 -33.84 -10.88
N LYS A 7 -26.20 -33.48 -10.69
CA LYS A 7 -26.63 -32.18 -10.14
C LYS A 7 -26.09 -31.86 -8.73
N THR A 8 -25.72 -32.86 -7.92
CA THR A 8 -25.17 -32.64 -6.58
C THR A 8 -23.84 -31.88 -6.59
N TYR A 9 -23.04 -32.02 -7.64
CA TYR A 9 -21.76 -31.31 -7.76
C TYR A 9 -21.93 -29.80 -8.01
N MET A 10 -23.12 -29.34 -8.43
CA MET A 10 -23.38 -27.89 -8.53
C MET A 10 -23.25 -27.20 -7.18
N ILE A 11 -23.75 -27.82 -6.11
CA ILE A 11 -23.69 -27.23 -4.75
C ILE A 11 -22.24 -27.09 -4.30
N PHE A 12 -21.41 -28.12 -4.55
CA PHE A 12 -19.97 -28.05 -4.28
C PHE A 12 -19.30 -26.90 -5.04
N PHE A 13 -19.57 -26.75 -6.34
CA PHE A 13 -19.02 -25.64 -7.12
C PHE A 13 -19.48 -24.28 -6.61
N VAL A 14 -20.77 -24.13 -6.27
CA VAL A 14 -21.29 -22.86 -5.72
C VAL A 14 -20.57 -22.51 -4.41
N VAL A 15 -20.43 -23.46 -3.49
CA VAL A 15 -19.76 -23.21 -2.20
C VAL A 15 -18.28 -22.88 -2.40
N VAL A 16 -17.56 -23.64 -3.22
CA VAL A 16 -16.12 -23.42 -3.47
C VAL A 16 -15.87 -22.11 -4.19
N ILE A 17 -16.66 -21.75 -5.20
CA ILE A 17 -16.52 -20.49 -5.91
C ILE A 17 -16.89 -19.32 -5.01
N PHE A 18 -17.93 -19.45 -4.18
CA PHE A 18 -18.31 -18.39 -3.24
C PHE A 18 -17.20 -18.19 -2.21
N LEU A 19 -16.87 -19.21 -1.42
CA LEU A 19 -15.82 -19.13 -0.38
C LEU A 19 -14.45 -18.77 -0.97
N GLY A 20 -14.10 -19.33 -2.13
CA GLY A 20 -12.88 -19.01 -2.84
C GLY A 20 -12.82 -17.55 -3.26
N SER A 21 -13.89 -17.01 -3.85
CA SER A 21 -13.95 -15.60 -4.25
C SER A 21 -13.85 -14.66 -3.05
N PHE A 22 -14.57 -14.94 -1.96
CA PHE A 22 -14.47 -14.14 -0.74
C PHE A 22 -13.06 -14.16 -0.17
N TYR A 23 -12.43 -15.33 -0.12
CA TYR A 23 -11.05 -15.45 0.35
C TYR A 23 -10.08 -14.64 -0.51
N LEU A 24 -10.16 -14.80 -1.84
CA LEU A 24 -9.28 -14.08 -2.77
C LEU A 24 -9.47 -12.56 -2.70
N ILE A 25 -10.71 -12.08 -2.64
CA ILE A 25 -10.99 -10.64 -2.52
C ILE A 25 -10.41 -10.09 -1.21
N ASN A 26 -10.60 -10.79 -0.08
CA ASN A 26 -10.06 -10.34 1.20
C ASN A 26 -8.52 -10.33 1.20
N LEU A 27 -7.88 -11.34 0.58
CA LEU A 27 -6.43 -11.34 0.44
C LEU A 27 -5.93 -10.17 -0.41
N ILE A 28 -6.58 -9.89 -1.54
CA ILE A 28 -6.21 -8.77 -2.41
C ILE A 28 -6.38 -7.45 -1.66
N LEU A 29 -7.51 -7.24 -0.97
CA LEU A 29 -7.75 -6.03 -0.20
C LEU A 29 -6.72 -5.85 0.91
N ALA A 30 -6.36 -6.92 1.63
CA ALA A 30 -5.32 -6.86 2.66
C ALA A 30 -3.97 -6.44 2.06
N VAL A 31 -3.57 -7.02 0.93
CA VAL A 31 -2.31 -6.66 0.25
C VAL A 31 -2.32 -5.23 -0.26
N VAL A 32 -3.42 -4.79 -0.88
CA VAL A 32 -3.54 -3.41 -1.39
C VAL A 32 -3.52 -2.41 -0.23
N ALA A 33 -4.20 -2.71 0.88
CA ALA A 33 -4.18 -1.84 2.06
C ALA A 33 -2.76 -1.73 2.64
N MET A 34 -2.05 -2.85 2.80
CA MET A 34 -0.66 -2.85 3.28
C MET A 34 0.27 -2.10 2.34
N ALA A 35 0.18 -2.32 1.02
CA ALA A 35 1.01 -1.62 0.05
C ALA A 35 0.72 -0.11 0.02
N TYR A 36 -0.55 0.28 0.15
CA TYR A 36 -0.93 1.69 0.23
C TYR A 36 -0.38 2.34 1.50
N GLU A 37 -0.47 1.66 2.65
CA GLU A 37 0.06 2.15 3.91
C GLU A 37 1.59 2.31 3.87
N GLU A 38 2.30 1.28 3.39
CA GLU A 38 3.77 1.29 3.26
C GLU A 38 4.23 2.41 2.31
N GLN A 39 3.58 2.55 1.16
CA GLN A 39 3.90 3.60 0.19
C GLN A 39 3.62 5.00 0.77
N ASN A 40 2.52 5.16 1.51
CA ASN A 40 2.18 6.43 2.13
C ASN A 40 3.17 6.81 3.24
N GLN A 41 3.56 5.85 4.09
CA GLN A 41 4.57 6.08 5.14
C GLN A 41 5.92 6.47 4.54
N ALA A 42 6.38 5.78 3.49
CA ALA A 42 7.63 6.11 2.80
C ALA A 42 7.61 7.51 2.20
N ASN A 43 6.50 7.91 1.57
CA ASN A 43 6.37 9.24 0.97
C ASN A 43 6.36 10.36 2.02
N ILE A 44 5.70 10.14 3.17
CA ILE A 44 5.70 11.11 4.28
C ILE A 44 7.11 11.28 4.86
N GLU A 45 7.82 10.17 5.08
CA GLU A 45 9.17 10.21 5.62
C GLU A 45 10.15 10.90 4.66
N GLU A 46 10.06 10.61 3.36
CA GLU A 46 10.88 11.28 2.34
C GLU A 46 10.60 12.79 2.29
N ALA A 47 9.32 13.20 2.36
CA ALA A 47 8.95 14.60 2.38
C ALA A 47 9.51 15.32 3.63
N ARG A 48 9.42 14.67 4.80
CA ARG A 48 9.95 15.19 6.07
C ARG A 48 11.48 15.35 6.02
N GLN A 49 12.19 14.39 5.44
CA GLN A 49 13.65 14.48 5.29
C GLN A 49 14.06 15.62 4.36
N LYS A 50 13.40 15.77 3.21
CA LYS A 50 13.65 16.89 2.29
C LYS A 50 13.39 18.24 2.94
N GLU A 51 12.33 18.36 3.75
CA GLU A 51 12.04 19.60 4.48
C GLU A 51 13.13 19.90 5.50
N LEU A 52 13.61 18.89 6.24
CA LEU A 52 14.71 19.06 7.20
C LEU A 52 16.00 19.51 6.50
N GLU A 53 16.37 18.86 5.39
CA GLU A 53 17.55 19.24 4.59
C GLU A 53 17.44 20.67 4.05
N PHE A 54 16.26 21.04 3.56
CA PHE A 54 16.01 22.39 3.07
C PHE A 54 16.13 23.44 4.17
N GLN A 55 15.54 23.18 5.35
CA GLN A 55 15.69 24.07 6.52
C GLN A 55 17.15 24.21 6.94
N GLN A 56 17.91 23.10 6.99
CA GLN A 56 19.34 23.14 7.30
C GLN A 56 20.15 23.94 6.28
N MET A 57 19.82 23.85 4.99
CA MET A 57 20.46 24.64 3.94
C MET A 57 20.17 26.13 4.11
N LEU A 58 18.92 26.50 4.39
CA LEU A 58 18.53 27.89 4.64
C LEU A 58 19.23 28.47 5.86
N ASP A 59 19.34 27.71 6.95
CA ASP A 59 20.02 28.15 8.16
C ASP A 59 21.53 28.37 7.94
N ARG A 60 22.17 27.55 7.09
CA ARG A 60 23.57 27.77 6.69
C ARG A 60 23.72 29.06 5.90
N LEU A 61 22.86 29.29 4.91
CA LEU A 61 22.91 30.51 4.09
C LEU A 61 22.69 31.78 4.93
N LYS A 62 21.78 31.74 5.90
CA LYS A 62 21.57 32.87 6.82
C LYS A 62 22.82 33.18 7.64
N LYS A 63 23.47 32.15 8.18
CA LYS A 63 24.72 32.32 8.95
C LYS A 63 25.85 32.90 8.09
N GLU A 64 26.00 32.42 6.85
CA GLU A 64 27.00 32.96 5.92
C GLU A 64 26.72 34.43 5.55
N GLN A 65 25.46 34.84 5.43
CA GLN A 65 25.10 36.25 5.22
C GLN A 65 25.42 37.11 6.45
N GLU A 66 25.10 36.63 7.66
CA GLU A 66 25.41 37.32 8.91
C GLU A 66 26.92 37.47 9.17
N GLU A 67 27.75 36.52 8.72
CA GLU A 67 29.21 36.59 8.83
C GLU A 67 29.86 37.49 7.77
N ALA A 68 29.18 37.76 6.65
CA ALA A 68 29.67 38.60 5.57
C ALA A 68 29.31 40.09 5.71
N GLU A 69 28.44 40.43 6.67
CA GLU A 69 28.07 41.81 7.09
C GLU A 69 28.93 42.30 8.26
#